data_AF-A0A2H3CZG5-F1
#
_entry.id   AF-A0A2H3CZG5-F1
#
_cell.length_a   1.000
_cell.length_b   1.000
_cell.length_c   1.000
_cell.angle_alpha   90.00
_cell.angle_beta   90.00
_cell.angle_gamma   90.00
#
_symmetry.space_group_name_H-M   'P 1'
#
loop_
_entity.id
_entity.type
_entity.pdbx_description
1 polymer ?
#
loop_
_entity_poly.entity_id
_entity_poly.type
_entity_poly.pdbx_seq_one_letter_code
_entity_poly.pdbx_strand_id
1 'polypeptide(L)' 'VKYFQRIILTYNVACQYQANLQKCFNTSFLDIADIIDIIICLVPKMHLDGHIKHCKYEYSLNYVKGMGQSHGEGIEPS' A
#
# COMPACT_ATOMS: atom_id res chain seq x y z
N VAL A 1 -13.17 -7.10 8.35
CA VAL A 1 -12.24 -6.90 9.51
C VAL A 1 -12.17 -8.06 10.52
N LYS A 2 -13.06 -9.07 10.51
CA LYS A 2 -13.12 -10.15 11.54
C LYS A 2 -11.85 -10.99 11.80
N TYR A 3 -10.84 -10.98 10.93
CA TYR A 3 -9.69 -11.91 11.01
C TYR A 3 -8.31 -11.24 10.97
N PHE A 4 -8.21 -9.99 10.55
CA PHE A 4 -6.93 -9.29 10.38
C PHE A 4 -7.02 -7.90 11.00
N GLN A 5 -5.98 -7.51 11.75
CA GLN A 5 -5.88 -6.15 12.31
C GLN A 5 -5.33 -5.14 11.30
N ARG A 6 -4.54 -5.61 10.33
CA ARG A 6 -3.90 -4.80 9.30
C ARG A 6 -3.50 -5.70 8.14
N ILE A 7 -3.63 -5.19 6.92
CA ILE A 7 -3.14 -5.79 5.69
C ILE A 7 -2.18 -4.79 5.05
N ILE A 8 -1.01 -5.24 4.63
CA ILE A 8 -0.05 -4.39 3.93
C ILE A 8 -0.08 -4.73 2.44
N LEU A 9 -0.28 -3.72 1.60
CA LEU A 9 -0.26 -3.84 0.16
C LEU A 9 0.86 -2.96 -0.40
N THR A 10 1.94 -3.58 -0.87
CA THR A 10 3.04 -2.86 -1.53
C THR A 10 2.81 -2.87 -3.04
N TYR A 11 2.84 -1.70 -3.68
CA TYR A 11 2.74 -1.58 -5.13
C TYR A 11 3.46 -0.33 -5.65
N ASN A 12 4.04 -0.42 -6.85
CA ASN A 12 4.94 0.61 -7.39
C ASN A 12 4.23 1.98 -7.55
N VAL A 13 2.91 1.97 -7.79
CA VAL A 13 2.06 3.17 -7.86
C VAL A 13 0.92 3.14 -6.84
N ALA A 14 1.17 2.55 -5.66
CA ALA A 14 0.16 2.44 -4.59
C ALA A 14 -0.54 3.77 -4.26
N CYS A 15 0.18 4.89 -4.34
CA CYS A 15 -0.36 6.23 -4.08
C CYS A 15 -1.48 6.67 -5.06
N GLN A 16 -1.42 6.22 -6.30
CA GLN A 16 -2.47 6.47 -7.29
C GLN A 16 -3.55 5.39 -7.22
N TYR A 17 -3.12 4.15 -6.96
CA TYR A 17 -4.00 2.99 -6.94
C TYR A 17 -5.00 3.02 -5.78
N GLN A 18 -4.59 3.50 -4.59
CA GLN A 18 -5.42 3.50 -3.38
C GLN A 18 -6.79 4.17 -3.57
N ALA A 19 -6.86 5.30 -4.28
CA ALA A 19 -8.12 6.01 -4.50
C ALA A 19 -9.14 5.15 -5.27
N ASN A 20 -8.68 4.45 -6.30
CA ASN A 20 -9.53 3.56 -7.08
C ASN A 20 -9.85 2.26 -6.33
N LEU A 21 -8.93 1.78 -5.50
CA LEU A 21 -9.15 0.61 -4.64
C LEU A 21 -10.30 0.88 -3.66
N GLN A 22 -10.29 2.04 -2.99
CA GLN A 22 -11.38 2.46 -2.11
C GLN A 22 -12.73 2.53 -2.82
N LYS A 23 -12.75 3.16 -4.00
CA LYS A 23 -13.97 3.23 -4.81
C LYS A 23 -14.49 1.83 -5.17
N CYS A 24 -13.61 0.94 -5.63
CA CYS A 24 -13.95 -0.41 -6.05
C CYS A 24 -14.59 -1.23 -4.92
N PHE A 25 -14.02 -1.22 -3.71
CA PHE A 25 -14.58 -1.94 -2.56
C PHE A 25 -15.96 -1.40 -2.18
N ASN A 26 -16.11 -0.08 -2.17
CA ASN A 26 -17.37 0.58 -1.83
C ASN A 26 -18.45 0.45 -2.91
N THR A 27 -18.13 0.00 -4.13
CA THR A 27 -19.13 -0.18 -5.20
C THR A 27 -19.41 -1.64 -5.53
N SER A 28 -18.39 -2.50 -5.46
CA SER A 28 -18.42 -3.84 -6.05
C SER A 28 -18.25 -4.95 -5.02
N PHE A 29 -17.77 -4.63 -3.81
CA PHE A 29 -17.48 -5.61 -2.76
C PHE A 29 -18.09 -5.19 -1.41
N LEU A 30 -19.38 -4.82 -1.42
CA LEU A 30 -20.09 -4.26 -0.28
C LEU A 30 -20.02 -5.13 0.99
N ASP A 31 -20.12 -6.45 0.82
CA ASP A 31 -20.10 -7.41 1.94
C ASP A 31 -18.78 -7.43 2.71
N ILE A 32 -17.70 -6.94 2.10
CA ILE A 32 -16.35 -6.90 2.67
C ILE A 32 -15.74 -5.50 2.56
N ALA A 33 -16.54 -4.46 2.32
CA ALA A 33 -16.03 -3.11 2.10
C ALA A 33 -15.23 -2.60 3.30
N ASP A 34 -15.58 -3.05 4.52
CA ASP A 34 -14.87 -2.75 5.76
C ASP A 34 -13.38 -3.16 5.75
N ILE A 35 -12.97 -4.10 4.89
CA ILE A 35 -11.58 -4.51 4.79
C ILE A 35 -10.66 -3.41 4.27
N ILE A 36 -11.20 -2.45 3.51
CA ILE A 36 -10.39 -1.38 2.93
C ILE A 36 -9.76 -0.49 4.00
N ASP A 37 -10.44 -0.34 5.15
CA ASP A 37 -10.01 0.51 6.26
C ASP A 37 -8.78 -0.04 6.99
N ILE A 38 -8.49 -1.34 6.81
CA ILE A 38 -7.32 -2.00 7.41
C ILE A 38 -6.19 -2.25 6.40
N ILE A 39 -6.40 -1.93 5.12
CA ILE A 39 -5.37 -2.03 4.07
C ILE A 39 -4.51 -0.77 4.10
N ILE A 40 -3.21 -0.95 4.31
CA ILE A 40 -2.22 0.12 4.21
C ILE A 40 -1.44 -0.08 2.90
N CYS A 41 -1.63 0.87 1.99
CA CYS A 41 -0.93 0.94 0.72
C CYS A 41 0.46 1.56 0.92
N LEU A 42 1.51 0.91 0.44
CA LEU A 42 2.89 1.39 0.53
C LEU A 42 3.60 1.22 -0.82
N VAL A 43 4.66 1.99 -1.02
CA VAL A 43 5.49 1.95 -2.23
C VAL A 43 6.87 1.41 -1.86
N PRO A 44 7.35 0.34 -2.52
CA PRO A 44 8.69 -0.18 -2.26
C PRO A 44 9.77 0.90 -2.44
N LYS A 45 10.80 0.89 -1.60
CA LYS A 45 11.79 1.97 -1.48
C LYS A 45 12.42 2.40 -2.81
N MET A 46 12.79 1.47 -3.68
CA MET A 46 13.38 1.80 -4.99
C MET A 46 12.42 2.57 -5.88
N HIS A 47 11.14 2.19 -5.88
CA HIS A 47 10.11 2.87 -6.66
C HIS A 47 9.75 4.22 -6.04
N LEU A 48 9.82 4.34 -4.71
CA LEU A 48 9.49 5.55 -3.98
C LEU A 48 10.35 6.75 -4.39
N ASP A 49 11.56 6.51 -4.90
CA ASP A 49 12.43 7.58 -5.36
C ASP A 49 11.89 8.36 -6.57
N GLY A 50 11.12 7.69 -7.43
CA GLY A 50 10.45 8.31 -8.58
C GLY A 50 9.17 9.07 -8.23
N HIS A 51 8.73 9.04 -6.97
CA HIS A 51 7.51 9.72 -6.53
C HIS A 51 7.78 11.12 -5.99
N ILE A 52 6.73 11.95 -5.97
CA ILE A 52 6.77 13.28 -5.37
C ILE A 52 7.12 13.22 -3.88
N LYS A 53 7.68 14.31 -3.35
CA LYS A 53 8.17 14.41 -1.96
C LYS A 53 7.16 13.94 -0.92
N HIS A 54 5.88 14.26 -1.09
CA HIS A 54 4.82 13.85 -0.18
C HIS A 54 4.68 12.32 -0.06
N CYS A 55 4.68 11.62 -1.20
CA CYS A 55 4.58 10.16 -1.22
C CYS A 55 5.76 9.48 -0.52
N LYS A 56 6.95 10.10 -0.55
CA LYS A 56 8.15 9.58 0.14
C LYS A 56 7.99 9.50 1.66
N TYR A 57 7.03 10.21 2.24
CA TYR A 57 6.71 10.12 3.66
C TYR A 57 5.48 9.24 3.90
N GLU A 58 4.40 9.45 3.14
CA GLU A 58 3.15 8.73 3.39
C GLU A 58 3.19 7.25 3.02
N TYR A 59 3.91 6.88 1.96
CA TYR A 59 3.92 5.52 1.41
C TYR A 59 5.20 4.74 1.72
N SER A 60 6.07 5.29 2.57
CA SER A 60 7.36 4.68 2.90
C SER A 60 7.19 3.55 3.90
N LEU A 61 7.76 2.38 3.58
CA LEU A 61 7.81 1.23 4.49
C LEU A 61 8.54 1.57 5.80
N ASN A 62 9.50 2.50 5.76
CA ASN A 62 10.32 2.87 6.92
C ASN A 62 9.52 3.54 8.05
N TYR A 63 8.34 4.09 7.75
CA TYR A 63 7.51 4.78 8.74
C TYR A 63 6.33 3.91 9.22
N VAL A 64 6.24 2.65 8.80
CA VAL A 64 5.18 1.74 9.20
C VAL A 64 5.68 0.73 10.25
N LYS A 65 5.09 0.80 11.44
CA LYS A 65 5.41 -0.12 12.54
C LYS A 65 5.22 -1.58 12.13
N GLY A 66 6.25 -2.39 12.37
CA GLY A 66 6.25 -3.83 12.09
C GLY A 66 6.70 -4.19 10.68
N MET A 67 7.04 -3.21 9.84
CA MET A 67 7.63 -3.48 8.53
C MET A 67 9.14 -3.68 8.64
N GLY A 68 9.63 -4.70 7.94
CA GLY A 68 11.03 -4.87 7.62
C GLY A 68 11.30 -4.45 6.18
N GLN A 69 12.55 -4.61 5.75
CA GLN A 69 12.90 -4.47 4.35
C GLN A 69 12.36 -5.67 3.56
N SER A 70 11.72 -5.39 2.42
CA SER A 70 11.20 -6.44 1.55
C SER A 70 12.10 -6.61 0.33
N HIS A 71 12.14 -7.80 -0.27
CA HIS A 71 12.95 -8.03 -1.48
C HIS A 71 12.53 -7.12 -2.64
N GLY A 72 11.27 -6.69 -2.69
CA GLY A 72 10.77 -5.71 -3.67
C GLY A 72 11.29 -4.29 -3.47
N GLU A 73 12.09 -4.03 -2.44
CA GLU A 73 12.85 -2.78 -2.28
C GLU A 73 14.18 -2.79 -3.04
N GLY A 74 14.51 -3.85 -3.80
CA GLY A 74 15.65 -3.91 -4.71
C GLY A 74 15.30 -3.57 -6.16
N ILE A 75 16.27 -3.73 -7.06
CA ILE A 75 16.01 -3.72 -8.51
C ILE A 75 15.21 -4.97 -8.85
N GLU A 76 14.10 -4.82 -9.58
CA GLU A 76 13.34 -5.96 -10.09
C GLU A 76 14.24 -6.77 -11.05
N PRO A 77 14.50 -8.07 -10.77
CA PRO A 77 15.30 -8.89 -11.67
C PRO A 77 14.59 -9.06 -13.01
N SER A 78 15.36 -8.96 -14.10
CA SER A 78 14.90 -9.17 -15.48
C SER A 78 14.65 -10.64 -15.79
#